data_AF-A0A4Q6G827-F1
#
_entry.id   AF-A0A4Q6G827-F1
#
_cell.length_a   1.000
_cell.length_b   1.000
_cell.length_c   1.000
_cell.angle_alpha   90.00
_cell.angle_beta   90.00
_cell.angle_gamma   90.00
#
_symmetry.space_group_name_H-M   'P 1'
#
loop_
_entity.id
_entity.type
_entity.pdbx_description
1 polymer ?
#
loop_
_entity_poly.entity_id
_entity_poly.type
_entity_poly.pdbx_seq_one_letter_code
_entity_poly.pdbx_strand_id
1 'polypeptide(L)'
;MTIKVKALLLSFALLGASGAVSAAPKKEKAKKTQTTVAPAVQKSAGLDKQFSAVMERYRRGELQKKTMWDALDPYLASFDQLSTDNQQAYLQVRSQLLFLSGFPVLASEYAANALVLASEPFAENHTPLWRILWTVSKVKPIQYILDEVAPKLNSKLPLPPEFGNNWHYAVGNAYQAQGKNDLAKVAYEKLVMQDRYFLNAQYQLAMMSIEANKSAEAESYLNAILNPTAQGLADLKRQELIEMINYAHMALGRLYYQDQKFPESARHYRQVRKSSNLFYSALFEQSWSLFMSGSLKHALGTLYAVNAPYFREHFNPEAKVLESMIYYWMCRYDDARASLAEFADGNRESIDSLGVWLDRQRLTPETSYQLFENLITGVSSESIGIPVRILHTAANSDTMLLVRDQYAALIEELQQLETYGIYGNKQGYDIYKAQVLKRADDRRNEIGKLFLAELQGLKTHFEELYEQSQFLYLELLMSQKEQILGRELHADTKVTRVTDKDAFSGWSKKTQSWQDNKNEYWWDEIGYQIIDVNPECKM
;
A
#
# COMPACT_ATOMS: atom_id res chain seq x y z
N MET A 1 5.36 -4.33 -2.61
CA MET A 1 5.79 -4.85 -3.94
C MET A 1 7.29 -4.62 -4.05
N THR A 2 8.06 -5.39 -3.29
CA THR A 2 9.51 -5.51 -3.44
C THR A 2 9.77 -5.96 -4.87
N ILE A 3 10.68 -5.30 -5.57
CA ILE A 3 11.12 -5.80 -6.86
C ILE A 3 11.70 -7.19 -6.58
N LYS A 4 10.96 -8.25 -6.92
CA LYS A 4 11.55 -9.57 -7.11
C LYS A 4 12.39 -9.46 -8.37
N VAL A 5 13.55 -8.80 -8.26
CA VAL A 5 14.59 -8.82 -9.26
C VAL A 5 15.04 -10.27 -9.31
N LYS A 6 14.47 -11.07 -10.22
CA LYS A 6 15.23 -12.18 -10.79
C LYS A 6 16.37 -11.52 -11.56
N ALA A 7 17.42 -11.14 -10.83
CA ALA A 7 18.68 -10.73 -11.41
C ALA A 7 19.12 -11.95 -12.20
N LEU A 8 19.16 -11.78 -13.52
CA LEU A 8 19.60 -12.81 -14.44
C LEU A 8 21.12 -12.95 -14.28
N LEU A 9 21.56 -13.59 -13.20
CA LEU A 9 22.87 -14.19 -13.15
C LEU A 9 22.81 -15.38 -14.11
N LEU A 10 23.49 -15.24 -15.25
CA LEU A 10 23.75 -16.32 -16.18
C LEU A 10 24.25 -17.54 -15.39
N SER A 11 23.36 -18.53 -15.23
CA SER A 11 23.68 -19.79 -14.59
C SER A 11 23.64 -20.87 -15.66
N PHE A 12 24.80 -21.49 -15.88
CA PHE A 12 25.00 -22.65 -16.73
C PHE A 12 23.95 -23.74 -16.48
N ALA A 13 23.47 -24.33 -17.57
CA ALA A 13 22.61 -25.49 -17.55
C ALA A 13 23.31 -26.70 -16.90
N LEU A 14 22.64 -27.34 -15.95
CA LEU A 14 22.86 -28.74 -15.62
C LEU A 14 21.51 -29.39 -15.29
N LEU A 15 21.15 -30.35 -16.13
CA LEU A 15 20.00 -31.24 -15.95
C LEU A 15 20.12 -32.01 -14.63
N GLY A 16 19.01 -32.12 -13.92
CA GLY A 16 18.86 -33.00 -12.77
C GLY A 16 17.38 -33.23 -12.49
N ALA A 17 16.76 -34.14 -13.26
CA ALA A 17 15.42 -34.63 -12.97
C ALA A 17 15.44 -35.49 -11.70
N SER A 18 14.63 -35.15 -10.72
CA SER A 18 14.10 -36.12 -9.75
C SER A 18 12.72 -35.68 -9.27
N GLY A 19 11.73 -36.48 -9.65
CA GLY A 19 10.36 -36.34 -9.19
C GLY A 19 10.24 -36.81 -7.74
N ALA A 20 9.54 -36.02 -6.93
CA ALA A 20 9.01 -36.46 -5.66
C ALA A 20 7.51 -36.16 -5.62
N VAL A 21 6.75 -37.25 -5.55
CA VAL A 21 5.30 -37.35 -5.51
C VAL A 21 4.76 -36.68 -4.24
N SER A 22 3.85 -35.71 -4.39
CA SER A 22 3.10 -35.16 -3.26
C SER A 22 2.05 -36.17 -2.79
N ALA A 23 2.19 -36.66 -1.56
CA ALA A 23 1.16 -37.44 -0.89
C ALA A 23 -0.03 -36.53 -0.51
N ALA A 24 -1.23 -36.94 -0.94
CA ALA A 24 -2.49 -36.26 -0.63
C ALA A 24 -2.83 -36.30 0.87
N PRO A 25 -3.40 -35.22 1.44
CA PRO A 25 -3.89 -35.26 2.81
C PRO A 25 -5.20 -36.04 2.92
N LYS A 26 -5.25 -36.94 3.91
CA LYS A 26 -6.39 -37.79 4.28
C LYS A 26 -7.58 -36.92 4.70
N LYS A 27 -8.76 -37.25 4.16
CA LYS A 27 -10.07 -36.70 4.56
C LYS A 27 -10.35 -36.99 6.03
N GLU A 28 -10.30 -35.96 6.86
CA GLU A 28 -10.83 -36.00 8.22
C GLU A 28 -12.36 -35.84 8.17
N LYS A 29 -13.07 -36.78 8.79
CA LYS A 29 -14.54 -36.80 8.83
C LYS A 29 -15.04 -35.64 9.70
N ALA A 30 -15.73 -34.69 9.07
CA ALA A 30 -16.48 -33.64 9.75
C ALA A 30 -17.50 -34.24 10.73
N LYS A 31 -17.28 -34.03 12.03
CA LYS A 31 -18.32 -34.14 13.05
C LYS A 31 -19.36 -33.06 12.77
N LYS A 32 -20.61 -33.46 12.53
CA LYS A 32 -21.77 -32.58 12.44
C LYS A 32 -21.97 -31.90 13.80
N THR A 33 -21.47 -30.69 13.94
CA THR A 33 -21.88 -29.77 15.01
C THR A 33 -23.26 -29.27 14.64
N GLN A 34 -24.29 -29.69 15.39
CA GLN A 34 -25.64 -29.16 15.27
C GLN A 34 -25.60 -27.66 15.51
N THR A 35 -25.81 -26.90 14.44
CA THR A 35 -26.03 -25.46 14.51
C THR A 35 -27.40 -25.25 15.15
N THR A 36 -27.42 -24.83 16.40
CA THR A 36 -28.62 -24.27 17.04
C THR A 36 -29.00 -23.01 16.27
N VAL A 37 -29.99 -23.14 15.40
CA VAL A 37 -30.62 -22.02 14.69
C VAL A 37 -31.19 -21.09 15.76
N ALA A 38 -30.64 -19.86 15.84
CA ALA A 38 -31.20 -18.82 16.68
C ALA A 38 -32.68 -18.63 16.32
N PRO A 39 -33.59 -18.47 17.30
CA PRO A 39 -35.01 -18.31 17.03
C PRO A 39 -35.23 -17.09 16.11
N ALA A 40 -36.02 -17.28 15.06
CA ALA A 40 -36.41 -16.19 14.17
C ALA A 40 -37.13 -15.10 14.99
N VAL A 41 -36.54 -13.91 15.04
CA VAL A 41 -37.14 -12.75 15.72
C VAL A 41 -38.47 -12.43 15.06
N GLN A 42 -39.57 -12.54 15.80
CA GLN A 42 -40.91 -12.26 15.28
C GLN A 42 -41.07 -10.75 15.02
N LYS A 43 -41.50 -10.39 13.81
CA LYS A 43 -41.84 -9.01 13.44
C LYS A 43 -43.11 -8.55 14.18
N SER A 44 -43.12 -7.29 14.64
CA SER A 44 -44.22 -6.74 15.45
C SER A 44 -45.02 -5.68 14.69
N ALA A 45 -46.22 -6.04 14.25
CA ALA A 45 -47.14 -5.11 13.56
C ALA A 45 -47.53 -3.89 14.42
N GLY A 46 -47.61 -4.07 15.74
CA GLY A 46 -47.87 -2.97 16.68
C GLY A 46 -46.72 -1.96 16.74
N LEU A 47 -45.48 -2.46 16.76
CA LEU A 47 -44.28 -1.64 16.75
C LEU A 47 -44.13 -0.91 15.40
N ASP A 48 -44.40 -1.58 14.29
CA ASP A 48 -44.39 -0.98 12.95
C ASP A 48 -45.38 0.19 12.84
N LYS A 49 -46.58 0.06 13.41
CA LYS A 49 -47.58 1.14 13.43
C LYS A 49 -47.10 2.34 14.24
N GLN A 50 -46.49 2.11 15.41
CA GLN A 50 -45.93 3.18 16.23
C GLN A 50 -44.77 3.89 15.52
N PHE A 51 -43.86 3.12 14.92
CA PHE A 51 -42.73 3.65 14.16
C PHE A 51 -43.19 4.50 12.97
N SER A 52 -44.14 3.97 12.19
CA SER A 52 -44.71 4.68 11.04
C SER A 52 -45.31 6.03 11.43
N ALA A 53 -45.99 6.10 12.58
CA ALA A 53 -46.53 7.36 13.10
C ALA A 53 -45.43 8.38 13.44
N VAL A 54 -44.29 7.94 13.99
CA VAL A 54 -43.12 8.81 14.22
C VAL A 54 -42.56 9.34 12.89
N MET A 55 -42.45 8.47 11.88
CA MET A 55 -41.96 8.84 10.56
C MET A 55 -42.89 9.82 9.82
N GLU A 56 -44.21 9.73 10.00
CA GLU A 56 -45.16 10.71 9.46
C GLU A 56 -44.98 12.11 10.09
N ARG A 57 -44.72 12.16 11.40
CA ARG A 57 -44.43 13.43 12.09
C ARG A 57 -43.12 14.04 11.60
N TYR A 58 -42.10 13.21 11.36
CA TYR A 58 -40.85 13.65 10.73
C TYR A 58 -41.07 14.21 9.32
N ARG A 59 -41.83 13.50 8.47
CA ARG A 59 -42.16 13.95 7.10
C ARG A 59 -42.97 15.25 7.06
N ARG A 60 -43.81 15.49 8.06
CA ARG A 60 -44.54 16.77 8.24
C ARG A 60 -43.69 17.89 8.87
N GLY A 61 -42.42 17.61 9.21
CA GLY A 61 -41.50 18.58 9.79
C GLY A 61 -41.73 18.88 11.29
N GLU A 62 -42.61 18.12 11.96
CA GLU A 62 -42.91 18.26 13.40
C GLU A 62 -41.75 17.78 14.28
N LEU A 63 -40.94 16.85 13.78
CA LEU A 63 -39.73 16.34 14.43
C LEU A 63 -38.53 16.68 13.56
N GLN A 64 -37.49 17.27 14.15
CA GLN A 64 -36.26 17.66 13.45
C GLN A 64 -35.03 17.50 14.34
N LYS A 65 -33.89 17.15 13.71
CA LYS A 65 -32.57 17.06 14.37
C LYS A 65 -32.66 16.26 15.68
N LYS A 66 -32.32 16.87 16.82
CA LYS A 66 -32.36 16.26 18.14
C LYS A 66 -33.74 15.67 18.51
N THR A 67 -34.84 16.38 18.25
CA THR A 67 -36.18 15.85 18.58
C THR A 67 -36.54 14.60 17.77
N MET A 68 -36.02 14.47 16.55
CA MET A 68 -36.16 13.25 15.76
C MET A 68 -35.22 12.15 16.25
N TRP A 69 -33.99 12.50 16.61
CA TRP A 69 -33.03 11.59 17.22
C TRP A 69 -33.63 10.90 18.45
N ASP A 70 -34.13 11.70 19.39
CA ASP A 70 -34.73 11.22 20.64
C ASP A 70 -35.98 10.36 20.36
N ALA A 71 -36.76 10.70 19.33
CA ALA A 71 -37.95 9.93 18.94
C ALA A 71 -37.62 8.55 18.34
N LEU A 72 -36.41 8.36 17.80
CA LEU A 72 -35.93 7.09 17.26
C LEU A 72 -35.26 6.19 18.30
N ASP A 73 -34.83 6.73 19.44
CA ASP A 73 -34.10 5.98 20.47
C ASP A 73 -34.86 4.76 21.01
N PRO A 74 -36.19 4.82 21.25
CA PRO A 74 -36.94 3.65 21.72
C PRO A 74 -36.90 2.44 20.78
N TYR A 75 -36.64 2.65 19.49
CA TYR A 75 -36.63 1.59 18.48
C TYR A 75 -35.26 0.91 18.33
N LEU A 76 -34.22 1.42 18.99
CA LEU A 76 -32.87 0.89 18.85
C LEU A 76 -32.76 -0.56 19.35
N ALA A 77 -33.34 -0.86 20.51
CA ALA A 77 -33.34 -2.21 21.10
C ALA A 77 -34.32 -3.18 20.41
N SER A 78 -35.31 -2.65 19.69
CA SER A 78 -36.35 -3.42 18.99
C SER A 78 -36.22 -3.35 17.47
N PHE A 79 -35.06 -2.93 16.97
CA PHE A 79 -34.79 -2.74 15.55
C PHE A 79 -35.06 -4.02 14.73
N ASP A 80 -34.66 -5.18 15.25
CA ASP A 80 -34.86 -6.47 14.57
C ASP A 80 -36.33 -6.90 14.47
N GLN A 81 -37.21 -6.31 15.29
CA GLN A 81 -38.66 -6.57 15.30
C GLN A 81 -39.43 -5.69 14.31
N LEU A 82 -38.83 -4.63 13.77
CA LEU A 82 -39.43 -3.80 12.72
C LEU A 82 -39.45 -4.53 11.38
N SER A 83 -40.47 -4.33 10.56
CA SER A 83 -40.49 -4.75 9.16
C SER A 83 -39.27 -4.24 8.39
N THR A 84 -38.86 -4.93 7.31
CA THR A 84 -37.69 -4.54 6.51
C THR A 84 -37.78 -3.11 5.99
N ASP A 85 -38.96 -2.67 5.57
CA ASP A 85 -39.20 -1.29 5.12
C ASP A 85 -38.97 -0.27 6.25
N ASN A 86 -39.43 -0.59 7.47
CA ASN A 86 -39.22 0.27 8.63
C ASN A 86 -37.76 0.23 9.13
N GLN A 87 -37.07 -0.90 9.01
CA GLN A 87 -35.63 -0.98 9.26
C GLN A 87 -34.85 -0.10 8.29
N GLN A 88 -35.18 -0.17 6.99
CA GLN A 88 -34.60 0.68 5.95
C GLN A 88 -34.84 2.16 6.26
N ALA A 89 -36.09 2.56 6.57
CA ALA A 89 -36.44 3.92 6.90
C ALA A 89 -35.75 4.43 8.18
N TYR A 90 -35.63 3.56 9.19
CA TYR A 90 -34.88 3.85 10.42
C TYR A 90 -33.42 4.17 10.11
N LEU A 91 -32.75 3.29 9.37
CA LEU A 91 -31.34 3.48 9.00
C LEU A 91 -31.15 4.73 8.13
N GLN A 92 -32.08 4.99 7.21
CA GLN A 92 -32.04 6.17 6.35
C GLN A 92 -32.10 7.47 7.16
N VAL A 93 -33.04 7.59 8.10
CA VAL A 93 -33.14 8.80 8.93
C VAL A 93 -31.97 8.90 9.90
N ARG A 94 -31.54 7.78 10.51
CA ARG A 94 -30.35 7.77 11.38
C ARG A 94 -29.10 8.25 10.65
N SER A 95 -28.86 7.78 9.43
CA SER A 95 -27.75 8.23 8.60
C SER A 95 -27.75 9.75 8.42
N GLN A 96 -28.89 10.34 8.06
CA GLN A 96 -29.01 11.79 7.88
C GLN A 96 -28.75 12.55 9.18
N LEU A 97 -29.29 12.09 10.31
CA LEU A 97 -29.08 12.72 11.61
C LEU A 97 -27.63 12.62 12.09
N LEU A 98 -26.97 11.48 11.88
CA LEU A 98 -25.54 11.28 12.17
C LEU A 98 -24.68 12.24 11.33
N PHE A 99 -24.98 12.35 10.03
CA PHE A 99 -24.27 13.26 9.14
C PHE A 99 -24.42 14.72 9.60
N LEU A 100 -25.64 15.14 9.94
CA LEU A 100 -25.94 16.49 10.44
C LEU A 100 -25.34 16.79 11.82
N SER A 101 -25.05 15.76 12.62
CA SER A 101 -24.43 15.91 13.95
C SER A 101 -22.92 15.76 13.96
N GLY A 102 -22.30 15.55 12.79
CA GLY A 102 -20.84 15.56 12.63
C GLY A 102 -20.18 14.18 12.67
N PHE A 103 -20.93 13.09 12.50
CA PHE A 103 -20.42 11.71 12.51
C PHE A 103 -20.49 11.08 11.10
N PRO A 104 -19.63 11.52 10.15
CA PRO A 104 -19.72 11.12 8.74
C PRO A 104 -19.44 9.64 8.46
N VAL A 105 -18.56 8.98 9.22
CA VAL A 105 -18.22 7.56 9.00
C VAL A 105 -19.40 6.69 9.45
N LEU A 106 -19.93 6.90 10.64
CA LEU A 106 -21.18 6.29 11.11
C LEU A 106 -22.35 6.58 10.17
N ALA A 107 -22.51 7.83 9.72
CA ALA A 107 -23.56 8.17 8.76
C ALA A 107 -23.44 7.33 7.47
N SER A 108 -22.21 7.08 7.01
CA SER A 108 -21.93 6.28 5.82
C SER A 108 -22.26 4.81 6.04
N GLU A 109 -21.94 4.23 7.20
CA GLU A 109 -22.33 2.85 7.57
C GLU A 109 -23.86 2.69 7.56
N TYR A 110 -24.58 3.64 8.17
CA TYR A 110 -26.04 3.61 8.19
C TYR A 110 -26.64 3.81 6.79
N ALA A 111 -26.05 4.68 5.96
CA ALA A 111 -26.49 4.87 4.56
C ALA A 111 -26.30 3.59 3.74
N ALA A 112 -25.12 2.99 3.85
CA ALA A 112 -24.77 1.72 3.22
C ALA A 112 -25.77 0.62 3.58
N ASN A 113 -26.03 0.41 4.87
CA ASN A 113 -26.95 -0.62 5.33
C ASN A 113 -28.40 -0.33 4.92
N ALA A 114 -28.83 0.93 4.92
CA ALA A 114 -30.16 1.31 4.40
C ALA A 114 -30.31 0.95 2.91
N LEU A 115 -29.29 1.21 2.10
CA LEU A 115 -29.29 0.88 0.67
C LEU A 115 -29.33 -0.63 0.44
N VAL A 116 -28.60 -1.42 1.23
CA VAL A 116 -28.60 -2.89 1.11
C VAL A 116 -29.98 -3.49 1.43
N LEU A 117 -30.77 -2.86 2.31
CA LEU A 117 -32.13 -3.30 2.63
C LEU A 117 -33.20 -2.81 1.63
N ALA A 118 -32.88 -1.82 0.79
CA ALA A 118 -33.84 -1.27 -0.15
C ALA A 118 -34.11 -2.25 -1.31
N SER A 119 -35.37 -2.38 -1.69
CA SER A 119 -35.78 -3.13 -2.89
C SER A 119 -35.26 -2.47 -4.17
N GLU A 120 -35.28 -1.13 -4.22
CA GLU A 120 -34.81 -0.29 -5.32
C GLU A 120 -33.75 0.71 -4.82
N PRO A 121 -32.51 0.26 -4.54
CA PRO A 121 -31.48 1.11 -3.90
C PRO A 121 -31.10 2.37 -4.70
N PHE A 122 -31.40 2.40 -6.00
CA PHE A 122 -31.10 3.52 -6.89
C PHE A 122 -32.30 4.44 -7.15
N ALA A 123 -33.43 4.22 -6.48
CA ALA A 123 -34.60 5.08 -6.60
C ALA A 123 -34.34 6.49 -6.04
N GLU A 124 -35.08 7.48 -6.55
CA GLU A 124 -34.88 8.90 -6.26
C GLU A 124 -35.00 9.24 -4.76
N ASN A 125 -35.87 8.53 -4.04
CA ASN A 125 -36.07 8.65 -2.60
C ASN A 125 -34.81 8.30 -1.76
N HIS A 126 -33.85 7.58 -2.33
CA HIS A 126 -32.57 7.23 -1.69
C HIS A 126 -31.40 8.13 -2.12
N THR A 127 -31.62 9.12 -3.01
CA THR A 127 -30.61 10.12 -3.40
C THR A 127 -29.89 10.76 -2.20
N PRO A 128 -30.56 11.10 -1.08
CA PRO A 128 -29.86 11.63 0.09
C PRO A 128 -28.81 10.68 0.70
N LEU A 129 -29.03 9.36 0.65
CA LEU A 129 -28.09 8.36 1.15
C LEU A 129 -26.84 8.31 0.27
N TRP A 130 -27.03 8.29 -1.04
CA TRP A 130 -25.95 8.36 -2.01
C TRP A 130 -25.17 9.68 -1.91
N ARG A 131 -25.85 10.80 -1.65
CA ARG A 131 -25.21 12.09 -1.40
C ARG A 131 -24.32 12.08 -0.17
N ILE A 132 -24.75 11.43 0.92
CA ILE A 132 -23.94 11.26 2.12
C ILE A 132 -22.68 10.45 1.77
N LEU A 133 -22.84 9.27 1.17
CA LEU A 133 -21.70 8.42 0.78
C LEU A 133 -20.73 9.16 -0.14
N TRP A 134 -21.24 9.85 -1.16
CA TRP A 134 -20.43 10.63 -2.08
C TRP A 134 -19.68 11.75 -1.35
N THR A 135 -20.38 12.56 -0.58
CA THR A 135 -19.79 13.69 0.15
C THR A 135 -18.71 13.23 1.13
N VAL A 136 -18.99 12.16 1.89
CA VAL A 136 -18.04 11.62 2.86
C VAL A 136 -16.84 10.99 2.16
N SER A 137 -17.03 10.28 1.05
CA SER A 137 -15.93 9.69 0.26
C SER A 137 -14.92 10.71 -0.26
N LYS A 138 -15.29 12.00 -0.35
CA LYS A 138 -14.37 13.06 -0.74
C LYS A 138 -13.42 13.51 0.36
N VAL A 139 -13.77 13.25 1.62
CA VAL A 139 -13.07 13.83 2.79
C VAL A 139 -12.64 12.80 3.84
N LYS A 140 -13.24 11.60 3.84
CA LYS A 140 -12.88 10.48 4.72
C LYS A 140 -12.65 9.21 3.89
N PRO A 141 -11.72 8.32 4.31
CA PRO A 141 -11.35 7.11 3.57
C PRO A 141 -12.37 5.98 3.76
N ILE A 142 -13.65 6.21 3.45
CA ILE A 142 -14.73 5.22 3.60
C ILE A 142 -14.74 4.13 2.50
N GLN A 143 -13.62 3.95 1.80
CA GLN A 143 -13.51 3.02 0.67
C GLN A 143 -13.93 1.59 1.07
N TYR A 144 -13.54 1.14 2.28
CA TYR A 144 -13.92 -0.18 2.79
C TYR A 144 -15.45 -0.36 2.91
N ILE A 145 -16.21 0.70 3.22
CA ILE A 145 -17.68 0.66 3.27
C ILE A 145 -18.23 0.50 1.86
N LEU A 146 -17.72 1.29 0.91
CA LEU A 146 -18.17 1.25 -0.48
C LEU A 146 -17.88 -0.12 -1.13
N ASP A 147 -16.70 -0.68 -0.88
CA ASP A 147 -16.28 -1.98 -1.41
C ASP A 147 -17.08 -3.14 -0.82
N GLU A 148 -17.49 -3.05 0.46
CA GLU A 148 -18.35 -4.05 1.10
C GLU A 148 -19.78 -4.05 0.52
N VAL A 149 -20.26 -2.88 0.13
CA VAL A 149 -21.64 -2.68 -0.36
C VAL A 149 -21.77 -2.89 -1.86
N ALA A 150 -20.76 -2.52 -2.64
CA ALA A 150 -20.76 -2.66 -4.10
C ALA A 150 -21.24 -4.03 -4.61
N PRO A 151 -20.77 -5.18 -4.09
CA PRO A 151 -21.23 -6.49 -4.57
C PRO A 151 -22.67 -6.82 -4.13
N LYS A 152 -23.17 -6.22 -3.03
CA LYS A 152 -24.53 -6.45 -2.52
C LYS A 152 -25.59 -5.70 -3.34
N LEU A 153 -25.23 -4.55 -3.92
CA LEU A 153 -26.14 -3.71 -4.71
C LEU A 153 -26.20 -4.09 -6.21
N ASN A 154 -25.59 -5.21 -6.61
CA ASN A 154 -25.66 -5.90 -7.91
C ASN A 154 -26.33 -5.08 -9.05
N SER A 155 -25.60 -4.21 -9.75
CA SER A 155 -26.24 -3.32 -10.72
C SER A 155 -26.08 -3.78 -12.18
N LYS A 156 -27.13 -4.41 -12.71
CA LYS A 156 -27.50 -4.29 -14.13
C LYS A 156 -28.33 -3.01 -14.32
N LEU A 157 -27.75 -1.83 -14.01
CA LEU A 157 -28.35 -0.49 -14.14
C LEU A 157 -29.66 -0.27 -13.31
N PRO A 158 -29.98 0.96 -12.89
CA PRO A 158 -29.30 2.24 -13.11
C PRO A 158 -28.04 2.45 -12.24
N LEU A 159 -27.24 3.49 -12.57
CA LEU A 159 -26.09 3.92 -11.76
C LEU A 159 -26.56 4.66 -10.50
N PRO A 160 -25.79 4.63 -9.40
CA PRO A 160 -26.19 5.36 -8.21
C PRO A 160 -26.24 6.87 -8.45
N PRO A 161 -27.28 7.55 -7.93
CA PRO A 161 -27.30 9.01 -7.85
C PRO A 161 -26.01 9.56 -7.23
N GLU A 162 -25.62 10.78 -7.61
CA GLU A 162 -24.43 11.50 -7.13
C GLU A 162 -23.08 10.89 -7.56
N PHE A 163 -22.88 9.58 -7.39
CA PHE A 163 -21.66 8.88 -7.86
C PHE A 163 -21.61 8.82 -9.39
N GLY A 164 -22.72 8.47 -10.03
CA GLY A 164 -22.76 8.20 -11.46
C GLY A 164 -21.68 7.20 -11.86
N ASN A 165 -20.82 7.60 -12.80
CA ASN A 165 -19.75 6.75 -13.34
C ASN A 165 -18.69 6.37 -12.28
N ASN A 166 -18.48 7.21 -11.27
CA ASN A 166 -17.50 6.97 -10.20
C ASN A 166 -17.79 5.69 -9.39
N TRP A 167 -19.04 5.22 -9.39
CA TRP A 167 -19.39 3.97 -8.71
C TRP A 167 -18.64 2.75 -9.27
N HIS A 168 -18.26 2.80 -10.54
CA HIS A 168 -17.51 1.70 -11.14
C HIS A 168 -16.14 1.48 -10.50
N TYR A 169 -15.56 2.47 -9.81
CA TYR A 169 -14.34 2.28 -9.06
C TYR A 169 -14.55 1.36 -7.85
N ALA A 170 -15.60 1.58 -7.05
CA ALA A 170 -15.95 0.69 -5.93
C ALA A 170 -16.34 -0.73 -6.40
N VAL A 171 -17.03 -0.84 -7.53
CA VAL A 171 -17.33 -2.13 -8.16
C VAL A 171 -16.05 -2.85 -8.61
N GLY A 172 -15.10 -2.11 -9.19
CA GLY A 172 -13.79 -2.64 -9.59
C GLY A 172 -13.01 -3.17 -8.39
N ASN A 173 -12.90 -2.38 -7.32
CA ASN A 173 -12.21 -2.79 -6.08
C ASN A 173 -12.85 -4.05 -5.49
N ALA A 174 -14.18 -4.12 -5.44
CA ALA A 174 -14.90 -5.27 -4.93
C ALA A 174 -14.67 -6.54 -5.77
N TYR A 175 -14.60 -6.42 -7.10
CA TYR A 175 -14.26 -7.56 -7.96
C TYR A 175 -12.81 -8.00 -7.82
N GLN A 176 -11.88 -7.05 -7.68
CA GLN A 176 -10.47 -7.33 -7.45
C GLN A 176 -10.26 -8.05 -6.11
N ALA A 177 -10.92 -7.62 -5.04
CA ALA A 177 -10.91 -8.29 -3.74
C ALA A 177 -11.47 -9.74 -3.80
N GLN A 178 -12.33 -10.04 -4.78
CA GLN A 178 -12.85 -11.38 -5.05
C GLN A 178 -11.99 -12.19 -6.05
N GLY A 179 -10.86 -11.63 -6.52
CA GLY A 179 -10.01 -12.24 -7.55
C GLY A 179 -10.62 -12.27 -8.96
N LYS A 180 -11.69 -11.51 -9.21
CA LYS A 180 -12.39 -11.45 -10.50
C LYS A 180 -11.81 -10.35 -11.39
N ASN A 181 -10.55 -10.51 -11.78
CA ASN A 181 -9.76 -9.47 -12.44
C ASN A 181 -10.37 -8.97 -13.76
N ASP A 182 -10.96 -9.86 -14.59
CA ASP A 182 -11.59 -9.43 -15.84
C ASP A 182 -12.79 -8.49 -15.61
N LEU A 183 -13.62 -8.78 -14.60
CA LEU A 183 -14.75 -7.92 -14.24
C LEU A 183 -14.28 -6.62 -13.59
N ALA A 184 -13.21 -6.67 -12.80
CA ALA A 184 -12.60 -5.47 -12.22
C ALA A 184 -12.08 -4.54 -13.33
N LYS A 185 -11.36 -5.07 -14.32
CA LYS A 185 -10.86 -4.32 -15.48
C LYS A 185 -12.01 -3.62 -16.22
N VAL A 186 -13.06 -4.37 -16.58
CA VAL A 186 -14.24 -3.82 -17.25
C VAL A 186 -14.93 -2.74 -16.43
N ALA A 187 -14.92 -2.83 -15.10
CA ALA A 187 -15.47 -1.78 -14.25
C ALA A 187 -14.58 -0.53 -14.30
N TYR A 188 -13.28 -0.65 -14.08
CA TYR A 188 -12.35 0.49 -14.10
C TYR A 188 -12.29 1.22 -15.45
N GLU A 189 -12.38 0.49 -16.57
CA GLU A 189 -12.37 1.06 -17.93
C GLU A 189 -13.59 1.94 -18.23
N LYS A 190 -14.66 1.85 -17.43
CA LYS A 190 -15.82 2.74 -17.61
C LYS A 190 -15.54 4.17 -17.17
N LEU A 191 -14.59 4.39 -16.26
CA LEU A 191 -14.27 5.73 -15.78
C LEU A 191 -13.58 6.55 -16.87
N VAL A 192 -13.98 7.81 -16.99
CA VAL A 192 -13.45 8.78 -17.97
C VAL A 192 -12.67 9.90 -17.27
N MET A 193 -11.87 10.67 -18.00
CA MET A 193 -10.90 11.64 -17.44
C MET A 193 -11.48 12.67 -16.44
N GLN A 194 -12.77 13.01 -16.56
CA GLN A 194 -13.46 13.96 -15.67
C GLN A 194 -13.95 13.33 -14.36
N ASP A 195 -13.93 12.00 -14.25
CA ASP A 195 -14.36 11.30 -13.05
C ASP A 195 -13.31 11.40 -11.95
N ARG A 196 -13.75 11.61 -10.72
CA ARG A 196 -12.89 11.75 -9.53
C ARG A 196 -11.91 10.59 -9.38
N TYR A 197 -12.38 9.36 -9.60
CA TYR A 197 -11.55 8.16 -9.44
C TYR A 197 -10.82 7.73 -10.72
N PHE A 198 -10.81 8.55 -11.78
CA PHE A 198 -10.16 8.17 -13.03
C PHE A 198 -8.69 7.81 -12.83
N LEU A 199 -7.90 8.69 -12.19
CA LEU A 199 -6.47 8.45 -12.00
C LEU A 199 -6.20 7.19 -11.15
N ASN A 200 -6.99 6.99 -10.09
CA ASN A 200 -6.92 5.79 -9.27
C ASN A 200 -7.26 4.52 -10.08
N ALA A 201 -8.28 4.58 -10.93
CA ALA A 201 -8.66 3.48 -11.82
C ALA A 201 -7.56 3.17 -12.84
N GLN A 202 -6.94 4.18 -13.45
CA GLN A 202 -5.79 4.00 -14.34
C GLN A 202 -4.62 3.32 -13.61
N TYR A 203 -4.36 3.69 -12.35
CA TYR A 203 -3.32 3.03 -11.56
C TYR A 203 -3.65 1.56 -11.30
N GLN A 204 -4.89 1.23 -10.93
CA GLN A 204 -5.31 -0.17 -10.74
C GLN A 204 -5.21 -0.98 -12.04
N LEU A 205 -5.66 -0.42 -13.16
CA LEU A 205 -5.54 -1.03 -14.50
C LEU A 205 -4.07 -1.28 -14.88
N ALA A 206 -3.17 -0.35 -14.54
CA ALA A 206 -1.75 -0.53 -14.72
C ALA A 206 -1.21 -1.70 -13.89
N MET A 207 -1.49 -1.75 -12.59
CA MET A 207 -1.01 -2.83 -11.71
C MET A 207 -1.50 -4.21 -12.19
N MET A 208 -2.79 -4.31 -12.55
CA MET A 208 -3.36 -5.53 -13.12
C MET A 208 -2.68 -5.94 -14.44
N SER A 209 -2.31 -4.95 -15.27
CA SER A 209 -1.62 -5.20 -16.54
C SER A 209 -0.18 -5.65 -16.32
N ILE A 210 0.52 -5.11 -15.31
CA ILE A 210 1.86 -5.56 -14.91
C ILE A 210 1.81 -7.01 -14.43
N GLU A 211 0.87 -7.35 -13.55
CA GLU A 211 0.68 -8.72 -13.07
C GLU A 211 0.38 -9.71 -14.21
N ALA A 212 -0.32 -9.24 -15.25
CA ALA A 212 -0.62 -10.01 -16.45
C ALA A 212 0.52 -10.03 -17.49
N ASN A 213 1.69 -9.44 -17.21
CA ASN A 213 2.82 -9.25 -18.13
C ASN A 213 2.45 -8.52 -19.44
N LYS A 214 1.53 -7.56 -19.38
CA LYS A 214 1.07 -6.73 -20.50
C LYS A 214 1.69 -5.35 -20.44
N SER A 215 3.01 -5.27 -20.67
CA SER A 215 3.78 -4.03 -20.45
C SER A 215 3.23 -2.82 -21.22
N ALA A 216 2.85 -2.98 -22.49
CA ALA A 216 2.33 -1.87 -23.29
C ALA A 216 0.97 -1.33 -22.78
N GLU A 217 0.08 -2.20 -22.30
CA GLU A 217 -1.18 -1.77 -21.68
C GLU A 217 -0.90 -1.03 -20.37
N ALA A 218 -0.01 -1.57 -19.53
CA ALA A 218 0.41 -0.93 -18.27
C ALA A 218 1.00 0.46 -18.50
N GLU A 219 1.91 0.59 -19.47
CA GLU A 219 2.55 1.87 -19.84
C GLU A 219 1.49 2.90 -20.28
N SER A 220 0.53 2.47 -21.10
CA SER A 220 -0.57 3.34 -21.55
C SER A 220 -1.39 3.89 -20.38
N TYR A 221 -1.78 3.03 -19.43
CA TYR A 221 -2.55 3.45 -18.25
C TYR A 221 -1.75 4.40 -17.34
N LEU A 222 -0.46 4.13 -17.13
CA LEU A 222 0.40 5.02 -16.34
C LEU A 222 0.61 6.38 -17.02
N ASN A 223 0.79 6.39 -18.34
CA ASN A 223 0.89 7.62 -19.11
C ASN A 223 -0.42 8.43 -19.12
N ALA A 224 -1.58 7.78 -18.98
CA ALA A 224 -2.85 8.48 -18.80
C ALA A 224 -2.89 9.27 -17.48
N ILE A 225 -2.21 8.81 -16.42
CA ILE A 225 -2.05 9.56 -15.16
C ILE A 225 -1.11 10.76 -15.36
N LEU A 226 -0.07 10.59 -16.17
CA LEU A 226 0.90 11.66 -16.48
C LEU A 226 0.38 12.68 -17.50
N ASN A 227 -0.79 12.45 -18.10
CA ASN A 227 -1.37 13.35 -19.08
C ASN A 227 -1.78 14.70 -18.42
N PRO A 228 -1.30 15.85 -18.92
CA PRO A 228 -1.62 17.16 -18.32
C PRO A 228 -3.12 17.50 -18.30
N THR A 229 -3.88 17.01 -19.29
CA THR A 229 -5.33 17.21 -19.35
C THR A 229 -6.03 16.43 -18.24
N ALA A 230 -5.66 15.16 -18.05
CA ALA A 230 -6.19 14.34 -16.97
C ALA A 230 -5.85 14.93 -15.59
N GLN A 231 -4.62 15.42 -15.41
CA GLN A 231 -4.21 16.12 -14.18
C GLN A 231 -4.98 17.40 -13.94
N GLY A 232 -5.26 18.17 -15.00
CA GLY A 232 -6.04 19.42 -14.91
C GLY A 232 -7.52 19.21 -14.61
N LEU A 233 -8.08 18.05 -14.97
CA LEU A 233 -9.46 17.67 -14.71
C LEU A 233 -9.66 16.92 -13.38
N ALA A 234 -8.59 16.45 -12.75
CA ALA A 234 -8.67 15.63 -11.55
C ALA A 234 -9.28 16.38 -10.35
N ASP A 235 -10.35 15.82 -9.77
CA ASP A 235 -10.96 16.28 -8.51
C ASP A 235 -10.17 15.77 -7.29
N LEU A 236 -8.88 16.12 -7.22
CA LEU A 236 -7.94 15.76 -6.14
C LEU A 236 -7.29 17.01 -5.54
N LYS A 237 -6.93 16.94 -4.25
CA LYS A 237 -6.08 17.98 -3.66
C LYS A 237 -4.71 17.95 -4.33
N ARG A 238 -4.04 19.11 -4.38
CA ARG A 238 -2.72 19.23 -5.02
C ARG A 238 -1.69 18.23 -4.50
N GLN A 239 -1.67 17.99 -3.19
CA GLN A 239 -0.76 17.01 -2.57
C GLN A 239 -1.08 15.57 -3.00
N GLU A 240 -2.37 15.19 -2.98
CA GLU A 240 -2.84 13.86 -3.43
C GLU A 240 -2.52 13.62 -4.91
N LEU A 241 -2.69 14.64 -5.76
CA LEU A 241 -2.32 14.59 -7.17
C LEU A 241 -0.81 14.41 -7.36
N ILE A 242 0.01 15.13 -6.61
CA ILE A 242 1.47 14.99 -6.65
C ILE A 242 1.88 13.57 -6.27
N GLU A 243 1.30 13.00 -5.21
CA GLU A 243 1.62 11.62 -4.82
C GLU A 243 1.14 10.61 -5.86
N MET A 244 -0.04 10.79 -6.47
CA MET A 244 -0.50 9.96 -7.59
C MET A 244 0.47 9.99 -8.77
N ILE A 245 1.05 11.15 -9.08
CA ILE A 245 2.09 11.29 -10.11
C ILE A 245 3.39 10.57 -9.71
N ASN A 246 3.81 10.69 -8.44
CA ASN A 246 4.98 9.96 -7.92
C ASN A 246 4.78 8.43 -8.02
N TYR A 247 3.60 7.92 -7.67
CA TYR A 247 3.25 6.50 -7.84
C TYR A 247 3.32 6.07 -9.32
N ALA A 248 2.82 6.89 -10.24
CA ALA A 248 2.91 6.60 -11.67
C ALA A 248 4.36 6.54 -12.17
N HIS A 249 5.22 7.46 -11.70
CA HIS A 249 6.65 7.44 -12.02
C HIS A 249 7.38 6.23 -11.42
N MET A 250 7.08 5.86 -10.17
CA MET A 250 7.62 4.63 -9.55
C MET A 250 7.23 3.39 -10.37
N ALA A 251 5.95 3.26 -10.73
CA ALA A 251 5.45 2.14 -11.51
C ALA A 251 6.07 2.07 -12.92
N LEU A 252 6.21 3.21 -13.61
CA LEU A 252 6.88 3.28 -14.91
C LEU A 252 8.37 2.92 -14.81
N GLY A 253 9.05 3.37 -13.75
CA GLY A 253 10.43 2.95 -13.47
C GLY A 253 10.55 1.43 -13.42
N ARG A 254 9.75 0.78 -12.57
CA ARG A 254 9.74 -0.68 -12.41
C ARG A 254 9.37 -1.41 -13.69
N LEU A 255 8.39 -0.90 -14.42
CA LEU A 255 7.96 -1.46 -15.70
C LEU A 255 9.08 -1.41 -16.74
N TYR A 256 9.74 -0.27 -16.90
CA TYR A 256 10.86 -0.12 -17.83
C TYR A 256 12.08 -0.94 -17.42
N TYR A 257 12.34 -1.09 -16.12
CA TYR A 257 13.37 -1.98 -15.62
C TYR A 257 13.09 -3.44 -16.03
N GLN A 258 11.84 -3.89 -15.84
CA GLN A 258 11.41 -5.24 -16.25
C GLN A 258 11.55 -5.45 -17.77
N ASP A 259 11.23 -4.42 -18.57
CA ASP A 259 11.40 -4.42 -20.02
C ASP A 259 12.88 -4.23 -20.48
N GLN A 260 13.83 -4.18 -19.54
CA GLN A 260 15.27 -3.94 -19.78
C GLN A 260 15.58 -2.58 -20.43
N LYS A 261 14.65 -1.63 -20.36
CA LYS A 261 14.83 -0.23 -20.78
C LYS A 261 15.41 0.58 -19.62
N PHE A 262 16.64 0.24 -19.23
CA PHE A 262 17.26 0.75 -18.00
C PHE A 262 17.44 2.29 -17.97
N PRO A 263 17.83 2.96 -19.07
CA PRO A 263 17.88 4.42 -19.10
C PRO A 263 16.52 5.09 -18.90
N GLU A 264 15.45 4.55 -19.50
CA GLU A 264 14.08 5.01 -19.31
C GLU A 264 13.67 4.84 -17.84
N SER A 265 13.92 3.67 -17.28
CA SER A 265 13.67 3.35 -15.87
C SER A 265 14.31 4.39 -14.91
N ALA A 266 15.62 4.62 -15.06
CA ALA A 266 16.35 5.58 -14.25
C ALA A 266 15.82 7.02 -14.41
N ARG A 267 15.32 7.40 -15.60
CA ARG A 267 14.68 8.72 -15.81
C ARG A 267 13.36 8.85 -15.06
N HIS A 268 12.55 7.80 -15.01
CA HIS A 268 11.25 7.83 -14.32
C HIS A 268 11.40 7.91 -12.80
N TYR A 269 12.29 7.12 -12.20
CA TYR A 269 12.57 7.24 -10.76
C TYR A 269 13.03 8.65 -10.36
N ARG A 270 13.79 9.33 -11.23
CA ARG A 270 14.23 10.71 -11.00
C ARG A 270 13.10 11.74 -10.92
N GLN A 271 11.95 11.45 -11.50
CA GLN A 271 10.80 12.36 -11.46
C GLN A 271 10.06 12.32 -10.11
N VAL A 272 10.32 11.30 -9.29
CA VAL A 272 9.76 11.21 -7.94
C VAL A 272 10.31 12.36 -7.10
N ARG A 273 9.41 13.16 -6.54
CA ARG A 273 9.80 14.37 -5.80
C ARG A 273 10.48 14.03 -4.48
N LYS A 274 11.50 14.82 -4.11
CA LYS A 274 12.20 14.72 -2.82
C LYS A 274 11.29 14.77 -1.59
N SER A 275 10.12 15.41 -1.70
CA SER A 275 9.14 15.54 -0.62
C SER A 275 8.25 14.30 -0.43
N SER A 276 8.28 13.36 -1.38
CA SER A 276 7.48 12.14 -1.31
C SER A 276 8.15 11.10 -0.41
N ASN A 277 7.36 10.30 0.28
CA ASN A 277 7.85 9.13 1.02
C ASN A 277 8.50 8.09 0.08
N LEU A 278 8.15 8.12 -1.21
CA LEU A 278 8.71 7.24 -2.23
C LEU A 278 10.12 7.64 -2.67
N PHE A 279 10.62 8.82 -2.28
CA PHE A 279 11.88 9.35 -2.77
C PHE A 279 13.07 8.43 -2.45
N TYR A 280 13.11 7.87 -1.25
CA TYR A 280 14.16 6.92 -0.86
C TYR A 280 14.18 5.69 -1.78
N SER A 281 13.02 5.05 -1.96
CA SER A 281 12.88 3.88 -2.84
C SER A 281 13.20 4.25 -4.29
N ALA A 282 12.79 5.42 -4.77
CA ALA A 282 13.11 5.90 -6.10
C ALA A 282 14.62 6.04 -6.31
N LEU A 283 15.35 6.63 -5.34
CA LEU A 283 16.81 6.73 -5.39
C LEU A 283 17.45 5.34 -5.45
N PHE A 284 17.04 4.44 -4.55
CA PHE A 284 17.61 3.09 -4.52
C PHE A 284 17.33 2.32 -5.82
N GLU A 285 16.10 2.30 -6.32
CA GLU A 285 15.73 1.59 -7.55
C GLU A 285 16.34 2.26 -8.81
N GLN A 286 16.58 3.57 -8.76
CA GLN A 286 17.35 4.29 -9.77
C GLN A 286 18.79 3.77 -9.83
N SER A 287 19.44 3.48 -8.69
CA SER A 287 20.81 2.98 -8.67
C SER A 287 20.95 1.63 -9.40
N TRP A 288 19.98 0.72 -9.23
CA TRP A 288 19.88 -0.52 -10.00
C TRP A 288 19.74 -0.26 -11.49
N SER A 289 18.88 0.67 -11.89
CA SER A 289 18.68 1.03 -13.29
C SER A 289 19.94 1.64 -13.91
N LEU A 290 20.64 2.50 -13.18
CA LEU A 290 21.90 3.09 -13.61
C LEU A 290 22.99 2.03 -13.75
N PHE A 291 23.10 1.10 -12.80
CA PHE A 291 24.02 -0.02 -12.86
C PHE A 291 23.78 -0.87 -14.13
N MET A 292 22.53 -1.29 -14.35
CA MET A 292 22.17 -2.11 -15.51
C MET A 292 22.32 -1.37 -16.85
N SER A 293 22.28 -0.03 -16.85
CA SER A 293 22.58 0.78 -18.02
C SER A 293 24.08 0.98 -18.30
N GLY A 294 24.97 0.51 -17.42
CA GLY A 294 26.42 0.73 -17.49
C GLY A 294 26.89 2.06 -16.91
N SER A 295 25.99 2.87 -16.34
CA SER A 295 26.30 4.19 -15.75
C SER A 295 26.87 4.06 -14.33
N LEU A 296 28.00 3.35 -14.17
CA LEU A 296 28.49 2.89 -12.87
C LEU A 296 28.82 4.01 -11.87
N LYS A 297 29.49 5.08 -12.31
CA LYS A 297 29.80 6.26 -11.45
C LYS A 297 28.53 6.93 -10.90
N HIS A 298 27.46 6.94 -11.68
CA HIS A 298 26.15 7.49 -11.29
C HIS A 298 25.41 6.54 -10.34
N ALA A 299 25.49 5.23 -10.59
CA ALA A 299 24.92 4.21 -9.71
C ALA A 299 25.54 4.28 -8.30
N LEU A 300 26.88 4.34 -8.22
CA LEU A 300 27.61 4.52 -6.96
C LEU A 300 27.24 5.83 -6.26
N GLY A 301 27.18 6.95 -6.99
CA GLY A 301 26.74 8.23 -6.40
C GLY A 301 25.31 8.20 -5.87
N THR A 302 24.40 7.53 -6.57
CA THR A 302 23.02 7.35 -6.09
C THR A 302 22.99 6.48 -4.83
N LEU A 303 23.79 5.41 -4.74
CA LEU A 303 23.93 4.60 -3.53
C LEU A 303 24.54 5.37 -2.36
N TYR A 304 25.50 6.24 -2.62
CA TYR A 304 26.02 7.16 -1.61
C TYR A 304 24.91 8.05 -1.05
N ALA A 305 24.05 8.58 -1.91
CA ALA A 305 22.90 9.38 -1.49
C ALA A 305 21.88 8.57 -0.66
N VAL A 306 21.64 7.30 -1.01
CA VAL A 306 20.77 6.38 -0.26
C VAL A 306 21.28 6.14 1.17
N ASN A 307 22.60 6.17 1.37
CA ASN A 307 23.23 6.02 2.69
C ASN A 307 23.32 7.33 3.48
N ALA A 308 22.72 8.42 2.98
CA ALA A 308 22.78 9.71 3.65
C ALA A 308 22.10 9.68 5.03
N PRO A 309 22.57 10.48 6.00
CA PRO A 309 22.00 10.54 7.34
C PRO A 309 20.50 10.93 7.41
N TYR A 310 19.95 11.48 6.33
CA TYR A 310 18.52 11.76 6.17
C TYR A 310 17.65 10.50 6.10
N PHE A 311 18.24 9.36 5.73
CA PHE A 311 17.53 8.10 5.52
C PHE A 311 17.86 7.04 6.59
N ARG A 312 18.37 7.44 7.76
CA ARG A 312 18.77 6.51 8.84
C ARG A 312 17.67 5.56 9.33
N GLU A 313 16.41 5.94 9.14
CA GLU A 313 15.24 5.11 9.47
C GLU A 313 14.95 4.00 8.45
N HIS A 314 15.57 4.05 7.27
CA HIS A 314 15.40 3.04 6.23
C HIS A 314 16.44 1.94 6.40
N PHE A 315 15.94 0.72 6.52
CA PHE A 315 16.73 -0.49 6.51
C PHE A 315 16.82 -1.04 5.09
N ASN A 316 17.98 -0.86 4.46
CA ASN A 316 18.24 -1.37 3.13
C ASN A 316 19.60 -2.09 3.06
N PRO A 317 19.63 -3.37 3.44
CA PRO A 317 20.86 -4.15 3.40
C PRO A 317 21.32 -4.43 1.95
N GLU A 318 20.42 -4.37 0.97
CA GLU A 318 20.71 -4.61 -0.45
C GLU A 318 21.63 -3.55 -1.06
N ALA A 319 21.59 -2.31 -0.56
CA ALA A 319 22.43 -1.22 -1.06
C ALA A 319 23.92 -1.58 -1.06
N LYS A 320 24.40 -2.31 -0.04
CA LYS A 320 25.80 -2.74 0.07
C LYS A 320 26.13 -3.93 -0.83
N VAL A 321 25.17 -4.81 -1.08
CA VAL A 321 25.33 -5.90 -2.05
C VAL A 321 25.44 -5.32 -3.46
N LEU A 322 24.58 -4.37 -3.83
CA LEU A 322 24.66 -3.68 -5.13
C LEU A 322 25.96 -2.88 -5.28
N GLU A 323 26.40 -2.18 -4.23
CA GLU A 323 27.69 -1.48 -4.23
C GLU A 323 28.84 -2.45 -4.53
N SER A 324 28.86 -3.62 -3.87
CA SER A 324 29.85 -4.67 -4.14
C SER A 324 29.79 -5.19 -5.57
N MET A 325 28.59 -5.41 -6.11
CA MET A 325 28.40 -5.83 -7.50
C MET A 325 29.00 -4.79 -8.46
N ILE A 326 28.73 -3.51 -8.25
CA ILE A 326 29.29 -2.45 -9.12
C ILE A 326 30.82 -2.50 -9.09
N TYR A 327 31.44 -2.56 -7.91
CA TYR A 327 32.91 -2.66 -7.81
C TYR A 327 33.47 -3.94 -8.43
N TYR A 328 32.78 -5.08 -8.29
CA TYR A 328 33.15 -6.35 -8.93
C TYR A 328 33.18 -6.25 -10.46
N TRP A 329 32.21 -5.55 -11.06
CA TRP A 329 32.15 -5.32 -12.51
C TRP A 329 33.25 -4.36 -13.01
N MET A 330 33.73 -3.49 -12.12
CA MET A 330 34.88 -2.62 -12.36
C MET A 330 36.24 -3.29 -12.03
N CYS A 331 36.22 -4.58 -11.68
CA CYS A 331 37.37 -5.35 -11.20
C CYS A 331 38.08 -4.76 -9.97
N ARG A 332 37.40 -3.91 -9.21
CA ARG A 332 37.90 -3.35 -7.95
C ARG A 332 37.58 -4.32 -6.81
N TYR A 333 38.29 -5.44 -6.79
CA TYR A 333 37.94 -6.58 -5.93
C TYR A 333 38.11 -6.30 -4.43
N ASP A 334 39.02 -5.40 -4.05
CA ASP A 334 39.19 -5.01 -2.65
C ASP A 334 38.02 -4.17 -2.15
N ASP A 335 37.53 -3.21 -2.94
CA ASP A 335 36.35 -2.42 -2.59
C ASP A 335 35.08 -3.29 -2.57
N ALA A 336 34.93 -4.17 -3.56
CA ALA A 336 33.81 -5.10 -3.62
C ALA A 336 33.75 -5.98 -2.36
N ARG A 337 34.90 -6.45 -1.86
CA ARG A 337 35.01 -7.23 -0.63
C ARG A 337 34.73 -6.38 0.61
N ALA A 338 35.21 -5.14 0.66
CA ALA A 338 34.90 -4.22 1.76
C ALA A 338 33.40 -3.96 1.88
N SER A 339 32.70 -3.69 0.77
CA SER A 339 31.24 -3.51 0.77
C SER A 339 30.48 -4.76 1.25
N LEU A 340 30.95 -5.96 0.89
CA LEU A 340 30.35 -7.22 1.39
C LEU A 340 30.59 -7.44 2.88
N ALA A 341 31.77 -7.07 3.38
CA ALA A 341 32.06 -7.14 4.81
C ALA A 341 31.14 -6.21 5.60
N GLU A 342 30.96 -4.96 5.13
CA GLU A 342 30.00 -4.02 5.74
C GLU A 342 28.56 -4.54 5.73
N PHE A 343 28.14 -5.18 4.63
CA PHE A 343 26.83 -5.84 4.56
C PHE A 343 26.69 -6.94 5.62
N ALA A 344 27.68 -7.82 5.75
CA ALA A 344 27.63 -8.96 6.67
C ALA A 344 27.68 -8.51 8.14
N ASP A 345 28.63 -7.64 8.47
CA ASP A 345 28.88 -7.18 9.84
C ASP A 345 27.75 -6.27 10.35
N GLY A 346 27.17 -5.44 9.47
CA GLY A 346 26.15 -4.45 9.87
C GLY A 346 24.74 -5.00 10.08
N ASN A 347 24.44 -6.22 9.57
CA ASN A 347 23.05 -6.67 9.44
C ASN A 347 22.77 -8.08 9.99
N ARG A 348 23.78 -8.96 10.11
CA ARG A 348 23.55 -10.37 10.48
C ARG A 348 22.93 -10.54 11.86
N GLU A 349 23.55 -9.98 12.90
CA GLU A 349 23.04 -10.08 14.28
C GLU A 349 21.62 -9.52 14.41
N SER A 350 21.35 -8.43 13.70
CA SER A 350 20.05 -7.75 13.68
C SER A 350 18.94 -8.64 13.12
N ILE A 351 19.20 -9.37 12.04
CA ILE A 351 18.21 -10.22 11.39
C ILE A 351 18.09 -11.58 12.08
N ASP A 352 19.19 -12.14 12.59
CA ASP A 352 19.13 -13.33 13.44
C ASP A 352 18.25 -13.06 14.68
N SER A 353 18.39 -11.89 15.29
CA SER A 353 17.58 -11.45 16.42
C SER A 353 16.10 -11.27 16.05
N LEU A 354 15.82 -10.68 14.87
CA LEU A 354 14.46 -10.58 14.32
C LEU A 354 13.84 -11.97 14.11
N GLY A 355 14.57 -12.92 13.52
CA GLY A 355 14.08 -14.27 13.27
C GLY A 355 13.76 -15.01 14.57
N VAL A 356 14.68 -14.99 15.53
CA VAL A 356 14.48 -15.56 16.85
C VAL A 356 13.26 -14.94 17.55
N TRP A 357 13.08 -13.62 17.42
CA TRP A 357 11.96 -12.92 18.03
C TRP A 357 10.62 -13.28 17.37
N LEU A 358 10.54 -13.28 16.05
CA LEU A 358 9.34 -13.68 15.29
C LEU A 358 8.91 -15.11 15.62
N ASP A 359 9.87 -16.04 15.71
CA ASP A 359 9.60 -17.46 16.00
C ASP A 359 9.15 -17.68 17.46
N ARG A 360 9.74 -16.95 18.42
CA ARG A 360 9.42 -17.11 19.84
C ARG A 360 8.08 -16.50 20.23
N GLN A 361 7.75 -15.33 19.71
CA GLN A 361 6.59 -14.56 20.18
C GLN A 361 5.26 -15.08 19.65
N ARG A 362 5.24 -15.88 18.57
CA ARG A 362 4.01 -16.36 17.91
C ARG A 362 3.00 -15.23 17.73
N LEU A 363 3.47 -14.13 17.15
CA LEU A 363 2.71 -12.89 17.09
C LEU A 363 1.36 -13.10 16.42
N THR A 364 0.32 -12.58 17.07
CA THR A 364 -1.00 -12.47 16.48
C THR A 364 -1.14 -11.08 15.85
N PRO A 365 -2.13 -10.82 15.00
CA PRO A 365 -2.39 -9.49 14.48
C PRO A 365 -2.52 -8.44 15.60
N GLU A 366 -3.14 -8.79 16.72
CA GLU A 366 -3.34 -7.90 17.87
C GLU A 366 -2.01 -7.51 18.53
N THR A 367 -1.14 -8.48 18.84
CA THR A 367 0.17 -8.21 19.47
C THR A 367 1.14 -7.54 18.49
N SER A 368 1.02 -7.83 17.20
CA SER A 368 1.77 -7.15 16.14
C SER A 368 1.39 -5.67 16.04
N TYR A 369 0.09 -5.36 16.13
CA TYR A 369 -0.35 -3.97 16.19
C TYR A 369 0.16 -3.26 17.44
N GLN A 370 0.16 -3.90 18.61
CA GLN A 370 0.70 -3.27 19.84
C GLN A 370 2.17 -2.88 19.66
N LEU A 371 2.96 -3.70 18.99
CA LEU A 371 4.33 -3.35 18.63
C LEU A 371 4.38 -2.14 17.70
N PHE A 372 3.57 -2.15 16.63
CA PHE A 372 3.46 -1.02 15.71
C PHE A 372 3.07 0.27 16.44
N GLU A 373 2.10 0.21 17.34
CA GLU A 373 1.63 1.33 18.17
C GLU A 373 2.73 1.87 19.09
N ASN A 374 3.46 0.99 19.78
CA ASN A 374 4.59 1.38 20.62
C ASN A 374 5.67 2.11 19.81
N LEU A 375 5.96 1.64 18.59
CA LEU A 375 6.93 2.28 17.69
C LEU A 375 6.49 3.70 17.30
N ILE A 376 5.25 3.88 16.83
CA ILE A 376 4.76 5.19 16.38
C ILE A 376 4.57 6.18 17.54
N THR A 377 4.36 5.69 18.76
CA THR A 377 4.22 6.52 19.96
C THR A 377 5.55 6.83 20.65
N GLY A 378 6.68 6.32 20.11
CA GLY A 378 8.02 6.57 20.65
C GLY A 378 8.33 5.80 21.93
N VAL A 379 7.58 4.74 22.24
CA VAL A 379 7.90 3.83 23.34
C VAL A 379 9.15 3.04 22.94
N SER A 380 10.20 3.11 23.77
CA SER A 380 11.48 2.45 23.47
C SER A 380 11.29 0.96 23.18
N SER A 381 11.78 0.53 22.02
CA SER A 381 11.85 -0.87 21.61
C SER A 381 13.22 -1.50 21.89
N GLU A 382 14.10 -0.83 22.66
CA GLU A 382 15.45 -1.35 22.97
C GLU A 382 15.40 -2.72 23.67
N SER A 383 14.38 -2.94 24.51
CA SER A 383 14.13 -4.21 25.20
C SER A 383 13.76 -5.37 24.26
N ILE A 384 13.39 -5.08 23.02
CA ILE A 384 12.96 -6.07 22.02
C ILE A 384 14.17 -6.73 21.35
N GLY A 385 15.33 -6.06 21.35
CA GLY A 385 16.54 -6.56 20.68
C GLY A 385 16.45 -6.52 19.15
N ILE A 386 15.48 -5.80 18.59
CA ILE A 386 15.35 -5.57 17.14
C ILE A 386 15.74 -4.11 16.86
N PRO A 387 16.62 -3.85 15.87
CA PRO A 387 16.92 -2.49 15.47
C PRO A 387 15.69 -1.71 15.04
N VAL A 388 15.56 -0.49 15.57
CA VAL A 388 14.44 0.43 15.34
C VAL A 388 14.23 0.72 13.84
N ARG A 389 15.31 0.82 13.04
CA ARG A 389 15.24 1.00 11.57
C ARG A 389 14.47 -0.10 10.84
N ILE A 390 14.56 -1.36 11.31
CA ILE A 390 13.81 -2.48 10.71
C ILE A 390 12.32 -2.27 10.97
N LEU A 391 11.97 -1.92 12.21
CA LEU A 391 10.59 -1.66 12.61
C LEU A 391 10.01 -0.47 11.85
N HIS A 392 10.77 0.63 11.70
CA HIS A 392 10.33 1.80 10.90
C HIS A 392 10.15 1.46 9.43
N THR A 393 11.05 0.68 8.85
CA THR A 393 10.93 0.25 7.45
C THR A 393 9.65 -0.55 7.21
N ALA A 394 9.36 -1.51 8.09
CA ALA A 394 8.11 -2.25 8.02
C ALA A 394 6.89 -1.34 8.25
N ALA A 395 6.92 -0.47 9.26
CA ALA A 395 5.80 0.40 9.63
C ALA A 395 5.45 1.45 8.56
N ASN A 396 6.43 1.85 7.76
CA ASN A 396 6.27 2.81 6.67
C ASN A 396 5.95 2.17 5.32
N SER A 397 5.65 0.87 5.28
CA SER A 397 5.21 0.21 4.04
C SER A 397 3.93 0.85 3.48
N ASP A 398 3.97 1.15 2.18
CA ASP A 398 2.84 1.70 1.42
C ASP A 398 1.56 0.86 1.55
N THR A 399 1.72 -0.46 1.75
CA THR A 399 0.59 -1.41 1.85
C THR A 399 -0.34 -1.10 3.02
N MET A 400 0.16 -0.40 4.05
CA MET A 400 -0.61 -0.06 5.25
C MET A 400 -1.22 1.34 5.23
N LEU A 401 -0.81 2.24 4.32
CA LEU A 401 -1.18 3.66 4.38
C LEU A 401 -2.69 3.87 4.39
N LEU A 402 -3.41 3.21 3.46
CA LEU A 402 -4.87 3.33 3.38
C LEU A 402 -5.56 2.82 4.65
N VAL A 403 -5.13 1.68 5.19
CA VAL A 403 -5.75 1.07 6.38
C VAL A 403 -5.46 1.91 7.62
N ARG A 404 -4.28 2.54 7.70
CA ARG A 404 -3.91 3.49 8.75
C ARG A 404 -4.79 4.74 8.70
N ASP A 405 -5.02 5.30 7.52
CA ASP A 405 -5.93 6.45 7.35
C ASP A 405 -7.38 6.10 7.73
N GLN A 406 -7.83 4.90 7.36
CA GLN A 406 -9.14 4.36 7.78
C GLN A 406 -9.26 4.25 9.29
N TYR A 407 -8.25 3.68 9.94
CA TYR A 407 -8.20 3.56 11.40
C TYR A 407 -8.20 4.95 12.06
N ALA A 408 -7.37 5.88 11.59
CA ALA A 408 -7.31 7.24 12.13
C ALA A 408 -8.65 7.98 12.04
N ALA A 409 -9.36 7.84 10.91
CA ALA A 409 -10.70 8.42 10.74
C ALA A 409 -11.74 7.84 11.73
N LEU A 410 -11.65 6.54 12.03
CA LEU A 410 -12.52 5.90 13.02
C LEU A 410 -12.19 6.35 14.44
N ILE A 411 -10.91 6.49 14.79
CA ILE A 411 -10.49 6.96 16.12
C ILE A 411 -10.87 8.43 16.35
N GLU A 412 -10.72 9.28 15.33
CA GLU A 412 -11.18 10.68 15.40
C GLU A 412 -12.68 10.76 15.71
N GLU A 413 -13.49 9.97 15.00
CA GLU A 413 -14.94 9.96 15.20
C GLU A 413 -15.32 9.33 16.56
N LEU A 414 -14.61 8.28 16.98
CA LEU A 414 -14.76 7.68 18.32
C LEU A 414 -14.49 8.71 19.42
N GLN A 415 -13.40 9.47 19.32
CA GLN A 415 -13.06 10.50 20.30
C GLN A 415 -14.10 11.62 20.36
N GLN A 416 -14.63 12.05 19.21
CA GLN A 416 -15.73 13.02 19.16
C GLN A 416 -16.98 12.46 19.84
N LEU A 417 -17.31 11.20 19.58
CA LEU A 417 -18.46 10.52 20.15
C LEU A 417 -18.35 10.41 21.68
N GLU A 418 -17.17 10.03 22.19
CA GLU A 418 -16.89 9.94 23.63
C GLU A 418 -16.89 11.30 24.32
N THR A 419 -16.42 12.35 23.64
CA THR A 419 -16.32 13.70 24.20
C THR A 419 -17.70 14.35 24.28
N TYR A 420 -18.40 14.42 23.15
CA TYR A 420 -19.61 15.24 22.99
C TYR A 420 -20.91 14.43 22.97
N GLY A 421 -20.86 13.13 22.67
CA GLY A 421 -22.06 12.36 22.35
C GLY A 421 -22.75 12.85 21.08
N ILE A 422 -23.93 12.32 20.80
CA ILE A 422 -24.70 12.70 19.60
C ILE A 422 -25.70 13.78 19.99
N TYR A 423 -25.70 14.90 19.26
CA TYR A 423 -26.46 16.12 19.62
C TYR A 423 -26.20 16.61 21.06
N GLY A 424 -24.97 16.45 21.55
CA GLY A 424 -24.58 16.86 22.91
C GLY A 424 -25.11 15.95 24.02
N ASN A 425 -25.61 14.75 23.69
CA ASN A 425 -26.11 13.78 24.66
C ASN A 425 -25.36 12.45 24.53
N LYS A 426 -24.97 11.87 25.67
CA LYS A 426 -24.34 10.55 25.77
C LYS A 426 -25.34 9.44 26.09
N GLN A 427 -26.64 9.73 26.20
CA GLN A 427 -27.63 8.68 26.37
C GLN A 427 -27.71 7.80 25.11
N GLY A 428 -27.60 6.47 25.26
CA GLY A 428 -27.70 5.52 24.15
C GLY A 428 -26.52 5.52 23.17
N TYR A 429 -25.47 6.31 23.43
CA TYR A 429 -24.32 6.42 22.53
C TYR A 429 -23.45 5.15 22.49
N ASP A 430 -23.53 4.30 23.53
CA ASP A 430 -22.69 3.11 23.70
C ASP A 430 -22.80 2.14 22.52
N ILE A 431 -23.96 2.08 21.84
CA ILE A 431 -24.16 1.22 20.67
C ILE A 431 -23.37 1.75 19.47
N TYR A 432 -23.38 3.06 19.23
CA TYR A 432 -22.57 3.70 18.18
C TYR A 432 -21.08 3.58 18.51
N LYS A 433 -20.72 3.78 19.78
CA LYS A 433 -19.36 3.56 20.28
C LYS A 433 -18.89 2.14 19.99
N ALA A 434 -19.69 1.13 20.33
CA ALA A 434 -19.38 -0.27 20.08
C ALA A 434 -19.22 -0.59 18.58
N GLN A 435 -20.03 0.03 17.72
CA GLN A 435 -19.91 -0.12 16.26
C GLN A 435 -18.60 0.47 15.73
N VAL A 436 -18.26 1.71 16.11
CA VAL A 436 -17.00 2.35 15.69
C VAL A 436 -15.80 1.59 16.24
N LEU A 437 -15.84 1.17 17.51
CA LEU A 437 -14.80 0.35 18.13
C LEU A 437 -14.60 -0.96 17.37
N LYS A 438 -15.68 -1.66 17.02
CA LYS A 438 -15.57 -2.90 16.25
C LYS A 438 -14.89 -2.67 14.90
N ARG A 439 -15.29 -1.63 14.16
CA ARG A 439 -14.63 -1.28 12.88
C ARG A 439 -13.18 -0.89 13.09
N ALA A 440 -12.88 -0.14 14.14
CA ALA A 440 -11.51 0.26 14.50
C ALA A 440 -10.65 -0.97 14.84
N ASP A 441 -11.17 -1.93 15.59
CA ASP A 441 -10.50 -3.20 15.91
C ASP A 441 -10.25 -4.03 14.65
N ASP A 442 -11.19 -4.07 13.71
CA ASP A 442 -10.99 -4.75 12.42
C ASP A 442 -9.83 -4.10 11.62
N ARG A 443 -9.79 -2.76 11.52
CA ARG A 443 -8.70 -2.04 10.83
C ARG A 443 -7.36 -2.19 11.57
N ARG A 444 -7.39 -2.16 12.91
CA ARG A 444 -6.24 -2.37 13.79
C ARG A 444 -5.59 -3.73 13.56
N ASN A 445 -6.41 -4.79 13.54
CA ASN A 445 -5.93 -6.15 13.29
C ASN A 445 -5.37 -6.29 11.86
N GLU A 446 -5.97 -5.60 10.89
CA GLU A 446 -5.44 -5.59 9.52
C GLU A 446 -4.07 -4.90 9.44
N ILE A 447 -3.86 -3.77 10.13
CA ILE A 447 -2.54 -3.13 10.26
C ILE A 447 -1.53 -4.09 10.91
N GLY A 448 -1.90 -4.73 12.02
CA GLY A 448 -1.02 -5.70 12.68
C GLY A 448 -0.63 -6.88 11.79
N LYS A 449 -1.57 -7.40 11.00
CA LYS A 449 -1.32 -8.45 10.02
C LYS A 449 -0.36 -7.99 8.92
N LEU A 450 -0.58 -6.81 8.36
CA LEU A 450 0.28 -6.25 7.30
C LEU A 450 1.68 -5.98 7.85
N PHE A 451 1.80 -5.37 9.03
CA PHE A 451 3.08 -5.11 9.68
C PHE A 451 3.87 -6.41 9.94
N LEU A 452 3.21 -7.45 10.44
CA LEU A 452 3.84 -8.76 10.62
C LEU A 452 4.32 -9.36 9.29
N ALA A 453 3.52 -9.25 8.23
CA ALA A 453 3.89 -9.73 6.90
C ALA A 453 5.10 -8.97 6.34
N GLU A 454 5.20 -7.65 6.57
CA GLU A 454 6.36 -6.86 6.17
C GLU A 454 7.62 -7.24 6.97
N LEU A 455 7.52 -7.47 8.28
CA LEU A 455 8.65 -7.95 9.08
C LEU A 455 9.15 -9.33 8.62
N GLN A 456 8.23 -10.25 8.33
CA GLN A 456 8.57 -11.55 7.75
C GLN A 456 9.20 -11.40 6.36
N GLY A 457 8.66 -10.51 5.53
CA GLY A 457 9.20 -10.18 4.21
C GLY A 457 10.64 -9.64 4.29
N LEU A 458 10.91 -8.72 5.21
CA LEU A 458 12.25 -8.16 5.43
C LEU A 458 13.25 -9.24 5.90
N LYS A 459 12.82 -10.14 6.79
CA LYS A 459 13.65 -11.29 7.20
C LYS A 459 14.00 -12.17 6.00
N THR A 460 13.00 -12.63 5.26
CA THR A 460 13.21 -13.51 4.10
C THR A 460 14.06 -12.83 3.04
N HIS A 461 13.81 -11.55 2.75
CA HIS A 461 14.63 -10.76 1.81
C HIS A 461 16.10 -10.72 2.24
N PHE A 462 16.38 -10.49 3.53
CA PHE A 462 17.75 -10.50 4.01
C PHE A 462 18.41 -11.89 3.92
N GLU A 463 17.70 -12.96 4.27
CA GLU A 463 18.21 -14.33 4.13
C GLU A 463 18.60 -14.63 2.68
N GLU A 464 17.75 -14.26 1.72
CA GLU A 464 18.03 -14.37 0.28
C GLU A 464 19.26 -13.53 -0.13
N LEU A 465 19.35 -12.28 0.34
CA LEU A 465 20.50 -11.41 0.06
C LEU A 465 21.80 -11.95 0.66
N TYR A 466 21.73 -12.55 1.84
CA TYR A 466 22.90 -13.13 2.49
C TYR A 466 23.43 -14.34 1.70
N GLU A 467 22.54 -15.21 1.22
CA GLU A 467 22.92 -16.30 0.32
C GLU A 467 23.58 -15.75 -0.95
N GLN A 468 22.94 -14.78 -1.61
CA GLN A 468 23.48 -14.11 -2.80
C GLN A 468 24.84 -13.47 -2.56
N SER A 469 25.05 -12.87 -1.39
CA SER A 469 26.33 -12.25 -1.04
C SER A 469 27.45 -13.29 -0.89
N GLN A 470 27.14 -14.50 -0.40
CA GLN A 470 28.12 -15.59 -0.32
C GLN A 470 28.55 -16.05 -1.72
N PHE A 471 27.59 -16.16 -2.65
CA PHE A 471 27.91 -16.46 -4.06
C PHE A 471 28.78 -15.36 -4.68
N LEU A 472 28.41 -14.08 -4.50
CA LEU A 472 29.21 -12.96 -5.01
C LEU A 472 30.63 -12.96 -4.41
N TYR A 473 30.77 -13.29 -3.14
CA TYR A 473 32.08 -13.40 -2.49
C TYR A 473 32.94 -14.51 -3.11
N LEU A 474 32.35 -15.69 -3.40
CA LEU A 474 33.05 -16.77 -4.10
C LEU A 474 33.50 -16.34 -5.51
N GLU A 475 32.60 -15.71 -6.26
CA GLU A 475 32.89 -15.18 -7.60
C GLU A 475 34.03 -14.14 -7.58
N LEU A 476 34.03 -13.27 -6.56
CA LEU A 476 35.10 -12.31 -6.33
C LEU A 476 36.44 -13.00 -6.09
N LEU A 477 36.49 -14.01 -5.21
CA LEU A 477 37.73 -14.76 -4.95
C LEU A 477 38.25 -15.49 -6.19
N MET A 478 37.34 -16.09 -6.96
CA MET A 478 37.70 -16.77 -8.21
C MET A 478 38.21 -15.78 -9.26
N SER A 479 37.54 -14.64 -9.43
CA SER A 479 37.94 -13.62 -10.39
C SER A 479 39.27 -12.97 -10.01
N GLN A 480 39.49 -12.69 -8.72
CA GLN A 480 40.76 -12.16 -8.22
C GLN A 480 41.91 -13.15 -8.44
N LYS A 481 41.67 -14.45 -8.23
CA LYS A 481 42.66 -15.50 -8.53
C LYS A 481 43.02 -15.52 -10.02
N GLU A 482 42.03 -15.55 -10.92
CA GLU A 482 42.30 -15.55 -12.36
C GLU A 482 43.05 -14.28 -12.78
N GLN A 483 42.69 -13.11 -12.24
CA GLN A 483 43.36 -11.85 -12.53
C GLN A 483 44.84 -11.87 -12.12
N ILE A 484 45.18 -12.50 -11.00
CA ILE A 484 46.57 -12.73 -10.58
C ILE A 484 47.31 -13.66 -11.57
N LEU A 485 46.60 -14.63 -12.14
CA LEU A 485 47.14 -15.54 -13.17
C LEU A 485 47.20 -14.91 -14.57
N GLY A 486 46.88 -13.62 -14.71
CA GLY A 486 46.89 -12.91 -15.99
C GLY A 486 45.71 -13.26 -16.90
N ARG A 487 44.58 -13.69 -16.32
CA ARG A 487 43.32 -13.97 -17.01
C ARG A 487 42.21 -13.16 -16.36
N GLU A 488 41.16 -12.80 -17.07
CA GLU A 488 40.00 -12.13 -16.46
C GLU A 488 38.77 -13.03 -16.61
N LEU A 489 38.21 -13.46 -15.46
CA LEU A 489 37.00 -14.27 -15.46
C LEU A 489 35.82 -13.38 -15.89
N HIS A 490 34.98 -13.88 -16.82
CA HIS A 490 33.90 -13.09 -17.43
C HIS A 490 34.39 -11.77 -18.05
N ALA A 491 35.56 -11.78 -18.71
CA ALA A 491 36.16 -10.59 -19.32
C ALA A 491 35.21 -9.79 -20.23
N ASP A 492 34.27 -10.48 -20.89
CA ASP A 492 33.24 -9.91 -21.76
C ASP A 492 32.19 -9.06 -21.02
N THR A 493 31.97 -9.33 -19.72
CA THR A 493 31.06 -8.56 -18.88
C THR A 493 31.78 -7.45 -18.11
N LYS A 494 33.11 -7.46 -18.04
CA LYS A 494 33.87 -6.48 -17.25
C LYS A 494 33.89 -5.10 -17.90
N VAL A 495 33.75 -4.07 -17.09
CA VAL A 495 33.80 -2.67 -17.55
C VAL A 495 35.23 -2.19 -17.51
N THR A 496 35.83 -1.94 -18.68
CA THR A 496 37.24 -1.55 -18.80
C THR A 496 37.46 -0.06 -19.05
N ARG A 497 36.39 0.65 -19.40
CA ARG A 497 36.35 2.11 -19.51
C ARG A 497 35.00 2.60 -19.04
N VAL A 498 35.01 3.58 -18.15
CA VAL A 498 33.81 4.36 -17.82
C VAL A 498 33.99 5.71 -18.48
N THR A 499 33.12 6.06 -19.42
CA THR A 499 33.24 7.33 -20.15
C THR A 499 32.72 8.50 -19.33
N ASP A 500 33.51 9.56 -19.18
CA ASP A 500 33.04 10.83 -18.56
C ASP A 500 31.97 11.55 -19.40
N LYS A 501 31.70 11.07 -20.62
CA LYS A 501 30.66 11.58 -21.51
C LYS A 501 29.25 11.09 -21.18
N ASP A 502 29.10 10.20 -20.20
CA ASP A 502 27.79 9.71 -19.76
C ASP A 502 27.10 10.72 -18.86
N ALA A 503 26.89 11.95 -19.35
CA ALA A 503 25.87 12.82 -18.82
C ALA A 503 24.53 12.12 -19.07
N PHE A 504 24.11 11.27 -18.14
CA PHE A 504 22.79 10.68 -18.15
C PHE A 504 21.78 11.80 -18.42
N SER A 505 20.98 11.69 -19.49
CA SER A 505 20.29 12.86 -20.04
C SER A 505 19.51 13.60 -18.96
N GLY A 506 19.89 14.85 -18.69
CA GLY A 506 19.31 15.68 -17.64
C GLY A 506 20.15 15.83 -16.36
N TRP A 507 21.30 15.17 -16.20
CA TRP A 507 22.33 15.60 -15.23
C TRP A 507 23.23 16.60 -15.95
N SER A 508 22.92 17.89 -15.78
CA SER A 508 23.77 18.96 -16.30
C SER A 508 25.01 19.14 -15.40
N LYS A 509 26.09 19.73 -15.92
CA LYS A 509 27.24 20.14 -15.10
C LYS A 509 26.87 21.02 -13.90
N LYS A 510 25.70 21.70 -13.94
CA LYS A 510 25.21 22.55 -12.85
C LYS A 510 24.46 21.80 -11.75
N THR A 511 24.05 20.56 -12.01
CA THR A 511 23.27 19.75 -11.07
C THR A 511 24.09 18.63 -10.44
N GLN A 512 25.26 18.29 -11.01
CA GLN A 512 26.13 17.24 -10.51
C GLN A 512 26.77 17.65 -9.17
N SER A 513 26.76 16.75 -8.21
CA SER A 513 27.54 16.84 -6.97
C SER A 513 28.59 15.72 -6.93
N TRP A 514 29.70 15.97 -6.23
CA TRP A 514 30.77 15.00 -6.05
C TRP A 514 30.78 14.54 -4.61
N GLN A 515 31.22 13.30 -4.37
CA GLN A 515 31.44 12.85 -3.00
C GLN A 515 32.48 13.75 -2.31
N ASP A 516 32.11 14.33 -1.17
CA ASP A 516 33.04 15.07 -0.32
C ASP A 516 33.81 14.09 0.57
N ASN A 517 35.12 14.32 0.71
CA ASN A 517 36.02 13.59 1.60
C ASN A 517 35.71 13.81 3.09
N LYS A 518 34.79 14.73 3.42
CA LYS A 518 34.35 15.02 4.79
C LYS A 518 33.03 14.37 5.19
N ASN A 519 32.42 13.54 4.32
CA ASN A 519 31.10 12.94 4.55
C ASN A 519 29.99 13.99 4.79
N GLU A 520 30.08 15.15 4.13
CA GLU A 520 29.03 16.18 4.16
C GLU A 520 27.90 15.80 3.17
N TYR A 521 26.64 16.00 3.59
CA TYR A 521 25.46 15.75 2.76
C TYR A 521 24.59 17.00 2.70
N TRP A 522 24.28 17.46 1.48
CA TRP A 522 23.40 18.60 1.23
C TRP A 522 22.09 18.12 0.60
N TRP A 523 20.96 18.49 1.19
CA TRP A 523 19.64 17.99 0.78
C TRP A 523 19.30 18.31 -0.68
N ASP A 524 19.72 19.47 -1.19
CA ASP A 524 19.55 19.89 -2.57
C ASP A 524 20.40 19.06 -3.55
N GLU A 525 21.52 18.50 -3.09
CA GLU A 525 22.40 17.62 -3.87
C GLU A 525 21.97 16.14 -3.88
N ILE A 526 21.21 15.67 -2.88
CA ILE A 526 20.73 14.28 -2.80
C ILE A 526 20.06 13.84 -4.12
N GLY A 527 20.56 12.77 -4.73
CA GLY A 527 20.09 12.21 -6.00
C GLY A 527 20.82 12.75 -7.25
N TYR A 528 21.91 13.50 -7.07
CA TYR A 528 22.74 14.01 -8.17
C TYR A 528 24.24 13.73 -8.00
N GLN A 529 24.60 12.92 -7.01
CA GLN A 529 25.98 12.57 -6.71
C GLN A 529 26.61 11.71 -7.81
N ILE A 530 27.89 11.94 -8.07
CA ILE A 530 28.77 11.08 -8.87
C ILE A 530 29.95 10.67 -7.99
N ILE A 531 30.25 9.37 -7.96
CA ILE A 531 31.52 8.88 -7.41
C ILE A 531 32.47 8.65 -8.57
N ASP A 532 33.56 9.40 -8.60
CA ASP A 532 34.58 9.30 -9.64
C ASP A 532 35.56 8.17 -9.33
N VAL A 533 35.27 6.97 -9.86
CA VAL A 533 36.15 5.81 -9.73
C VAL A 533 36.47 5.21 -11.10
N ASN A 534 37.70 4.73 -11.27
CA ASN A 534 38.15 4.11 -12.50
C ASN A 534 38.14 2.58 -12.37
N PRO A 535 37.84 1.82 -13.44
CA PRO A 535 38.01 0.38 -13.43
C PRO A 535 39.47 -0.07 -13.29
N GLU A 536 39.66 -1.25 -12.71
CA GLU A 536 40.97 -1.89 -12.47
C GLU A 536 41.14 -3.21 -13.26
N CYS A 537 40.29 -3.44 -14.26
CA CYS A 537 40.31 -4.67 -15.05
C CYS A 537 41.60 -4.80 -15.86
N LYS A 538 42.22 -5.99 -15.82
CA LYS A 538 43.44 -6.30 -16.58
C LYS A 538 43.05 -7.10 -17.82
N MET A 539 43.14 -6.49 -19.00
CA MET A 539 42.97 -7.20 -20.28
C MET A 539 44.26 -7.92 -20.70
#